data_AF-K1TTF3-F1
#
_entry.id   AF-K1TTF3-F1
#
_cell.length_a   1.000
_cell.length_b   1.000
_cell.length_c   1.000
_cell.angle_alpha   90.00
_cell.angle_beta   90.00
_cell.angle_gamma   90.00
#
_symmetry.space_group_name_H-M   'P 1'
#
loop_
_entity.id
_entity.type
_entity.pdbx_description
1 polymer ?
#
loop_
_entity_poly.entity_id
_entity_poly.type
_entity_poly.pdbx_seq_one_letter_code
_entity_poly.pdbx_strand_id
1 'polypeptide(L)' 'VICLIGAGLAVWGIINLLEGYGNDNPGAKSQGMKQLMAGIALIAAGVLLVPVLGQMMNQAQSK' A
#
# COMPACT_ATOMS: atom_id res chain seq x y z
N VAL A 1 -6.45 -7.00 -7.17
CA VAL A 1 -6.64 -5.53 -7.31
C VAL A 1 -5.93 -4.76 -6.20
N ILE A 2 -6.24 -5.00 -4.92
CA ILE A 2 -5.65 -4.25 -3.78
C ILE A 2 -4.11 -4.29 -3.77
N CYS A 3 -3.48 -5.44 -3.99
CA CYS A 3 -2.01 -5.53 -4.03
C CYS A 3 -1.39 -4.71 -5.18
N LEU A 4 -2.08 -4.60 -6.31
CA LEU A 4 -1.63 -3.79 -7.45
C LEU A 4 -1.72 -2.29 -7.15
N ILE A 5 -2.80 -1.86 -6.48
CA ILE A 5 -2.95 -0.48 -6.00
C ILE A 5 -1.85 -0.16 -4.99
N GLY A 6 -1.60 -1.07 -4.04
CA GLY A 6 -0.53 -0.92 -3.05
C GLY A 6 0.86 -0.84 -3.68
N ALA A 7 1.15 -1.68 -4.69
CA ALA A 7 2.40 -1.63 -5.44
C ALA A 7 2.56 -0.31 -6.21
N GLY A 8 1.51 0.16 -6.89
CA GLY A 8 1.51 1.45 -7.58
C GLY A 8 1.80 2.63 -6.64
N LEU A 9 1.16 2.66 -5.47
CA LEU A 9 1.41 3.68 -4.45
C LEU A 9 2.81 3.60 -3.85
N ALA A 10 3.34 2.38 -3.65
CA ALA A 10 4.70 2.19 -3.16
C ALA A 10 5.74 2.72 -4.15
N VAL A 11 5.58 2.40 -5.44
CA VAL A 11 6.45 2.89 -6.51
C VAL A 11 6.36 4.42 -6.61
N TRP A 12 5.15 4.98 -6.56
CA TRP A 12 4.95 6.43 -6.58
C TRP A 12 5.60 7.12 -5.38
N GLY A 13 5.54 6.50 -4.20
CA GLY A 13 6.23 6.97 -3.00
C GLY A 13 7.75 7.00 -3.15
N ILE A 14 8.32 5.96 -3.78
CA ILE A 14 9.76 5.91 -4.09
C ILE A 14 10.15 7.05 -5.04
N ILE A 15 9.36 7.31 -6.08
CA ILE A 15 9.63 8.40 -7.03
C ILE A 15 9.69 9.75 -6.30
N ASN A 16 8.70 10.04 -5.45
CA ASN A 16 8.68 11.29 -4.67
C ASN A 16 9.84 11.38 -3.66
N LEU A 17 10.30 10.25 -3.11
CA LEU A 17 11.51 10.22 -2.28
C LEU A 17 12.75 10.58 -3.11
N LEU A 18 12.91 9.97 -4.29
CA LEU A 18 14.04 10.23 -5.19
C LEU A 18 14.07 11.70 -5.63
N GLU A 19 12.93 12.26 -6.03
CA GLU A 19 12.78 13.68 -6.34
C GLU A 19 13.09 14.57 -5.12
N GLY A 20 12.61 14.17 -3.94
CA GLY A 20 12.85 14.88 -2.69
C GLY A 20 14.32 14.88 -2.25
N TYR A 21 15.06 13.79 -2.44
CA TYR A 21 16.50 13.75 -2.18
C TYR A 21 17.31 14.50 -3.25
N GLY A 22 16.90 14.42 -4.52
CA GLY A 22 17.56 15.13 -5.63
C GLY A 22 17.41 16.65 -5.57
N ASN A 23 16.24 17.15 -5.15
CA ASN A 23 15.94 18.58 -5.04
C ASN A 23 16.00 19.11 -3.59
N ASP A 24 16.53 18.32 -2.65
CA ASP A 24 16.49 18.56 -1.20
C ASP A 24 15.18 19.15 -0.67
N ASN A 25 14.04 18.64 -1.17
CA ASN A 25 12.73 19.15 -0.85
C ASN A 25 12.10 18.33 0.29
N PRO A 26 11.94 18.90 1.52
CA PRO A 26 11.35 18.18 2.63
C PRO A 26 9.88 17.78 2.39
N GLY A 27 9.16 18.55 1.56
CA GLY A 27 7.77 18.23 1.18
C GLY A 27 7.67 16.92 0.40
N ALA A 28 8.48 16.78 -0.65
CA ALA A 28 8.53 15.57 -1.47
C ALA A 28 9.02 14.35 -0.67
N LYS A 29 10.00 14.53 0.23
CA LYS A 29 10.46 13.46 1.14
C LYS A 29 9.32 12.95 2.04
N SER A 30 8.58 13.86 2.67
CA SER A 30 7.45 13.48 3.54
C SER A 30 6.32 12.81 2.76
N GLN A 31 5.99 13.35 1.58
CA GLN A 31 4.94 12.80 0.74
C GLN A 31 5.30 11.41 0.22
N GLY A 32 6.54 11.24 -0.26
CA GLY A 32 7.03 9.97 -0.74
C GLY A 32 7.03 8.89 0.33
N MET A 33 7.44 9.23 1.56
CA MET A 33 7.41 8.28 2.67
C MET A 33 5.99 7.84 3.03
N LYS A 34 5.03 8.77 3.07
CA LYS A 34 3.62 8.45 3.36
C LYS A 34 3.03 7.51 2.30
N GLN A 35 3.31 7.76 1.03
CA GLN A 35 2.84 6.93 -0.07
C GLN A 35 3.49 5.54 -0.05
N LEU A 36 4.79 5.46 0.25
CA LEU A 36 5.48 4.18 0.38
C LEU A 36 4.87 3.34 1.51
N MET A 37 4.69 3.94 2.69
CA MET A 37 4.07 3.24 3.83
C MET A 37 2.62 2.83 3.55
N ALA A 38 1.82 3.71 2.92
CA ALA A 38 0.45 3.39 2.52
C ALA A 38 0.41 2.25 1.50
N GLY A 39 1.34 2.24 0.53
CA GLY A 39 1.46 1.16 -0.45
C GLY A 39 1.77 -0.18 0.19
N ILE A 40 2.74 -0.23 1.10
CA ILE A 40 3.10 -1.44 1.85
C ILE A 40 1.91 -1.92 2.70
N ALA A 41 1.23 -1.00 3.40
CA ALA A 41 0.07 -1.34 4.23
C ALA A 41 -1.07 -1.96 3.40
N LEU A 42 -1.35 -1.46 2.19
CA LEU A 42 -2.35 -2.05 1.30
C LEU A 42 -1.96 -3.44 0.81
N ILE A 43 -0.69 -3.67 0.49
CA ILE A 43 -0.20 -5.00 0.12
C ILE A 43 -0.38 -5.97 1.29
N ALA A 44 0.04 -5.57 2.50
CA ALA A 44 -0.12 -6.38 3.70
C ALA A 44 -1.60 -6.69 3.99
N ALA A 45 -2.49 -5.71 3.88
CA ALA A 45 -3.93 -5.93 4.02
C ALA A 45 -4.47 -6.92 2.97
N GLY A 46 -4.02 -6.81 1.72
CA GLY A 46 -4.39 -7.73 0.64
C GLY A 46 -3.95 -9.17 0.89
N VAL A 47 -2.75 -9.38 1.43
CA VAL A 47 -2.20 -10.72 1.70
C VAL A 47 -2.79 -11.33 2.97
N LEU A 48 -2.98 -10.53 4.03
CA LEU A 48 -3.35 -11.04 5.34
C LEU A 48 -4.86 -11.06 5.58
N LEU A 49 -5.60 -10.02 5.17
CA LEU A 49 -7.01 -9.87 5.54
C LEU A 49 -7.97 -10.52 4.54
N VAL A 50 -7.68 -10.43 3.24
CA VAL A 50 -8.55 -10.99 2.19
C VAL A 50 -8.85 -12.49 2.37
N PRO A 51 -7.88 -13.38 2.65
CA PRO A 51 -8.18 -14.81 2.82
C PRO A 51 -9.05 -15.07 4.06
N VAL A 52 -8.80 -14.36 5.16
CA VAL A 52 -9.60 -14.49 6.40
C VAL A 52 -11.04 -14.05 6.16
N LEU A 53 -11.24 -12.92 5.47
CA LEU A 53 -12.58 -12.45 5.11
C LEU A 53 -13.30 -13.45 4.19
N GLY A 54 -12.59 -14.02 3.21
CA GLY A 54 -13.14 -15.07 2.35
C GLY A 54 -13.58 -16.31 3.14
N GLN A 55 -12.80 -16.73 4.14
CA GLN A 55 -13.16 -17.85 5.02
C GLN A 55 -14.42 -17.56 5.83
N MET A 56 -14.50 -16.38 6.46
CA MET A 56 -15.66 -15.97 7.25
C MET A 56 -16.94 -15.87 6.41
N MET A 57 -16.84 -15.35 5.18
CA MET A 57 -17.97 -15.27 4.26
C MET A 57 -18.47 -16.66 3.87
N ASN A 58 -17.57 -17.59 3.54
CA ASN A 58 -17.95 -18.96 3.19
C ASN A 58 -18.66 -19.68 4.36
N GLN A 59 -18.18 -19.49 5.59
CA GLN A 59 -18.82 -20.04 6.79
C GLN A 59 -20.21 -19.45 7.06
N ALA A 60 -20.42 -18.18 6.72
CA ALA A 60 -21.72 -17.53 6.86
C ALA A 60 -22.75 -18.06 5.85
N GLN A 61 -22.32 -18.44 4.64
CA GLN A 61 -23.21 -18.96 3.59
C GLN A 61 -23.50 -20.46 3.72
N SER A 62 -22.69 -21.21 4.48
CA SER A 62 -22.91 -22.64 4.72
C SER A 62 -23.91 -22.95 5.84
N LYS A 63 -24.66 -21.94 6.32
CA LYS A 63 -25.76 -22.06 7.28
C LYS A 63 -27.07 -21.70 6.60
#